data_AF-A0A2D6X4T2-F1
#
_entry.id   AF-A0A2D6X4T2-F1
#
_cell.length_a   1.000
_cell.length_b   1.000
_cell.length_c   1.000
_cell.angle_alpha   90.00
_cell.angle_beta   90.00
_cell.angle_gamma   90.00
#
_symmetry.space_group_name_H-M   'P 1'
#
loop_
_entity.id
_entity.type
_entity.pdbx_description
1 polymer ?
#
loop_
_entity_poly.entity_id
_entity_poly.type
_entity_poly.pdbx_seq_one_letter_code
_entity_poly.pdbx_strand_id
1 'polypeptide(L)'
;MINTFYLCMTFTMLSTTSDFHLGEDARIAACSYAESIATTSFELNLDPFVLSALIFQESRFETNAKSPQGACGLTQVVAKYVPATCKQLTSNPVLSIEIGATLLKDWLRRNDNSYDKSLQCYATGYKCNHPLYAKKVLTRSKKLKKIYLLTKRKMNNALDQRNLNRSQ
;
A
#
# COMPACT_ATOMS: atom_id res chain seq x y z
N MET A 1 15.30 -2.32 -2.51
CA MET A 1 14.22 -1.32 -2.30
C MET A 1 13.61 -0.94 -3.65
N ILE A 2 12.30 -0.70 -3.74
CA ILE A 2 11.63 -0.26 -4.97
C ILE A 2 11.91 1.23 -5.24
N ASN A 3 12.02 1.64 -6.50
CA ASN A 3 12.18 3.06 -6.82
C ASN A 3 10.86 3.81 -6.58
N THR A 4 10.90 4.77 -5.65
CA THR A 4 9.75 5.52 -5.13
C THR A 4 9.17 6.51 -6.13
N PHE A 5 10.00 7.08 -7.02
CA PHE A 5 9.54 7.95 -8.10
C PHE A 5 8.55 7.23 -9.01
N TYR A 6 8.90 6.01 -9.48
CA TYR A 6 7.96 5.23 -10.31
C TYR A 6 6.73 4.77 -9.51
N LEU A 7 6.86 4.55 -8.19
CA LEU A 7 5.73 4.17 -7.35
C LEU A 7 4.74 5.35 -7.18
N CYS A 8 5.23 6.55 -6.89
CA CYS A 8 4.41 7.77 -6.90
C CYS A 8 3.73 7.98 -8.27
N MET A 9 4.49 7.89 -9.37
CA MET A 9 3.94 8.03 -10.73
C MET A 9 2.91 6.94 -11.07
N THR A 10 3.02 5.76 -10.46
CA THR A 10 2.01 4.70 -10.59
C THR A 10 0.70 5.15 -9.96
N PHE A 11 0.73 5.75 -8.76
CA PHE A 11 -0.47 6.27 -8.11
C PHE A 11 -1.13 7.41 -8.87
N THR A 12 -0.36 8.28 -9.52
CA THR A 12 -0.94 9.38 -10.32
C THR A 12 -1.60 8.87 -11.61
N MET A 13 -1.06 7.82 -12.25
CA MET A 13 -1.60 7.24 -13.48
C MET A 13 -2.76 6.24 -13.28
N LEU A 14 -3.09 5.90 -12.04
CA LEU A 14 -4.17 4.95 -11.69
C LEU A 14 -5.59 5.46 -12.01
N SER A 15 -5.76 6.73 -12.37
CA SER A 15 -7.04 7.34 -12.76
C SER A 15 -7.76 6.63 -13.90
N THR A 16 -7.06 5.81 -14.68
CA THR A 16 -7.58 5.14 -15.89
C THR A 16 -8.09 3.72 -15.67
N THR A 17 -8.01 3.17 -14.45
CA THR A 17 -8.40 1.77 -14.19
C THR A 17 -9.55 1.64 -13.19
N SER A 18 -10.65 0.98 -13.58
CA SER A 18 -11.89 0.86 -12.78
C SER A 18 -11.70 0.27 -11.38
N ASP A 19 -10.87 -0.77 -11.23
CA ASP A 19 -10.79 -1.53 -9.97
C ASP A 19 -9.88 -0.91 -8.89
N PHE A 20 -9.12 0.12 -9.26
CA PHE A 20 -8.19 0.84 -8.40
C PHE A 20 -8.29 2.34 -8.70
N HIS A 21 -9.48 2.88 -8.45
CA HIS A 21 -9.75 4.29 -8.64
C HIS A 21 -9.47 5.06 -7.34
N LEU A 22 -8.51 5.98 -7.42
CA LEU A 22 -8.19 6.97 -6.40
C LEU A 22 -8.64 8.35 -6.89
N GLY A 23 -9.38 9.07 -6.03
CA GLY A 23 -9.61 10.50 -6.20
C GLY A 23 -8.30 11.29 -6.16
N GLU A 24 -8.34 12.55 -6.58
CA GLU A 24 -7.13 13.36 -6.72
C GLU A 24 -6.32 13.48 -5.43
N ASP A 25 -6.98 13.88 -4.34
CA ASP A 25 -6.35 14.00 -3.01
C ASP A 25 -5.73 12.67 -2.56
N ALA A 26 -6.42 11.56 -2.82
CA ALA A 26 -5.95 10.23 -2.45
C ALA A 26 -4.73 9.78 -3.29
N ARG A 27 -4.62 10.23 -4.56
CA ARG A 27 -3.41 9.99 -5.38
C ARG A 27 -2.23 10.80 -4.86
N ILE A 28 -2.47 12.06 -4.47
CA ILE A 28 -1.45 12.93 -3.88
C ILE A 28 -0.96 12.30 -2.58
N ALA A 29 -1.87 11.91 -1.68
CA ALA A 29 -1.53 11.22 -0.44
C ALA A 29 -0.73 9.93 -0.69
N ALA A 30 -1.18 9.08 -1.61
CA ALA A 30 -0.46 7.85 -1.97
C ALA A 30 0.96 8.11 -2.49
N CYS A 31 1.15 9.16 -3.30
CA CYS A 31 2.48 9.59 -3.75
C CYS A 31 3.33 10.10 -2.58
N SER A 32 2.79 10.95 -1.71
CA SER A 32 3.50 11.52 -0.55
C SER A 32 4.02 10.46 0.41
N TYR A 33 3.37 9.29 0.49
CA TYR A 33 3.79 8.18 1.34
C TYR A 33 4.50 7.03 0.60
N ALA A 34 4.82 7.21 -0.69
CA ALA A 34 5.49 6.19 -1.48
C ALA A 34 6.87 5.80 -0.89
N GLU A 35 7.58 6.76 -0.32
CA GLU A 35 8.86 6.52 0.37
C GLU A 35 8.67 5.69 1.65
N SER A 36 7.77 6.11 2.54
CA SER A 36 7.45 5.34 3.76
C SER A 36 7.03 3.91 3.43
N ILE A 37 6.15 3.72 2.43
CA ILE A 37 5.76 2.38 1.97
C ILE A 37 6.97 1.58 1.50
N ALA A 38 7.86 2.17 0.69
CA ALA A 38 9.02 1.47 0.16
C ALA A 38 10.03 1.09 1.26
N THR A 39 10.30 2.00 2.19
CA THR A 39 11.22 1.79 3.31
C THR A 39 10.68 0.75 4.28
N THR A 40 9.46 0.92 4.79
CA THR A 40 8.82 -0.04 5.71
C THR A 40 8.70 -1.43 5.07
N SER A 41 8.34 -1.51 3.78
CA SER A 41 8.27 -2.80 3.08
C SER A 41 9.64 -3.45 2.96
N PHE A 42 10.70 -2.67 2.71
CA PHE A 42 12.05 -3.18 2.63
C PHE A 42 12.53 -3.71 4.00
N GLU A 43 12.34 -2.93 5.07
CA GLU A 43 12.75 -3.28 6.44
C GLU A 43 12.05 -4.54 6.95
N LEU A 44 10.76 -4.70 6.66
CA LEU A 44 9.96 -5.85 7.12
C LEU A 44 9.97 -7.03 6.14
N ASN A 45 10.69 -6.92 5.01
CA ASN A 45 10.67 -7.88 3.91
C ASN A 45 9.24 -8.22 3.46
N LEU A 46 8.50 -7.16 3.09
CA LEU A 46 7.15 -7.22 2.53
C LEU A 46 7.18 -6.82 1.05
N ASP A 47 6.25 -7.34 0.26
CA ASP A 47 5.99 -6.82 -1.08
C ASP A 47 5.34 -5.42 -0.98
N PRO A 48 6.00 -4.34 -1.47
CA PRO A 48 5.46 -2.98 -1.39
C PRO A 48 4.16 -2.79 -2.15
N PHE A 49 3.89 -3.62 -3.17
CA PHE A 49 2.61 -3.60 -3.89
C PHE A 49 1.50 -4.22 -3.07
N VAL A 50 1.80 -5.22 -2.22
CA VAL A 50 0.82 -5.76 -1.27
C VAL A 50 0.52 -4.73 -0.18
N LEU A 51 1.52 -4.08 0.39
CA LEU A 51 1.30 -3.02 1.39
C LEU A 51 0.51 -1.85 0.80
N SER A 52 0.84 -1.41 -0.41
CA SER A 52 0.09 -0.36 -1.12
C SER A 52 -1.37 -0.76 -1.38
N ALA A 53 -1.61 -2.01 -1.80
CA ALA A 53 -2.95 -2.53 -2.05
C ALA A 53 -3.76 -2.71 -0.77
N LEU A 54 -3.11 -3.05 0.33
CA LEU A 54 -3.70 -3.10 1.66
C LEU A 54 -4.19 -1.72 2.09
N ILE A 55 -3.32 -0.70 2.06
CA ILE A 55 -3.69 0.69 2.39
C ILE A 55 -4.88 1.18 1.53
N PHE A 56 -4.86 0.86 0.23
CA PHE A 56 -5.99 1.17 -0.64
C PHE A 56 -7.28 0.47 -0.20
N GLN A 57 -7.23 -0.82 0.14
CA GLN A 57 -8.39 -1.59 0.57
C GLN A 57 -8.93 -1.10 1.91
N GLU A 58 -8.07 -0.63 2.80
CA GLU A 58 -8.44 -0.21 4.14
C GLU A 58 -9.03 1.21 4.18
N SER A 59 -8.33 2.20 3.62
CA SER A 59 -8.77 3.59 3.71
C SER A 59 -8.88 4.32 2.37
N ARG A 60 -8.51 3.66 1.26
CA ARG A 60 -8.32 4.33 -0.04
C ARG A 60 -7.35 5.51 0.07
N PHE A 61 -6.33 5.39 0.91
CA PHE A 61 -5.37 6.45 1.24
C PHE A 61 -5.96 7.68 1.97
N GLU A 62 -7.16 7.57 2.54
CA GLU A 62 -7.67 8.56 3.49
C GLU A 62 -6.92 8.44 4.82
N THR A 63 -6.28 9.53 5.25
CA THR A 63 -5.38 9.54 6.40
C THR A 63 -6.13 9.65 7.73
N ASN A 64 -7.28 10.33 7.71
CA ASN A 64 -8.11 10.55 8.90
C ASN A 64 -9.19 9.47 9.10
N ALA A 65 -9.18 8.41 8.27
CA ALA A 65 -10.22 7.39 8.22
C ALA A 65 -10.42 6.70 9.58
N LYS A 66 -11.69 6.54 9.97
CA LYS A 66 -12.11 5.80 11.16
C LYS A 66 -13.31 4.92 10.82
N SER A 67 -13.25 3.64 11.18
CA SER A 67 -14.40 2.75 11.05
C SER A 67 -15.31 2.81 12.28
N PRO A 68 -16.60 2.43 12.15
CA PRO A 68 -17.48 2.26 13.30
C PRO A 68 -16.97 1.23 14.32
N GLN A 69 -16.12 0.30 13.89
CA GLN A 69 -15.51 -0.73 14.75
C GLN A 69 -14.22 -0.25 15.44
N GLY A 70 -13.83 1.02 15.26
CA GLY A 70 -12.67 1.62 15.91
C GLY A 70 -11.33 1.36 15.22
N ALA A 71 -11.36 0.96 13.96
CA ALA A 71 -10.17 0.90 13.11
C ALA A 71 -9.78 2.31 12.65
N CYS A 72 -8.48 2.63 12.60
CA CYS A 72 -8.02 4.01 12.40
C CYS A 72 -6.82 4.13 11.44
N GLY A 73 -6.79 5.24 10.70
CA GLY A 73 -5.68 5.63 9.83
C GLY A 73 -5.65 4.89 8.50
N LEU A 74 -4.51 4.99 7.80
CA LEU A 74 -4.28 4.42 6.47
C LEU A 74 -4.47 2.90 6.40
N THR A 75 -4.13 2.19 7.48
CA THR A 75 -4.12 0.73 7.53
C THR A 75 -5.27 0.16 8.35
N GLN A 76 -6.18 1.02 8.85
CA GLN A 76 -7.38 0.62 9.62
C GLN A 76 -7.07 -0.40 10.72
N VAL A 77 -5.98 -0.16 11.46
CA VAL A 77 -5.65 -0.97 12.63
C VAL A 77 -6.53 -0.54 13.80
N VAL A 78 -7.03 -1.51 14.56
CA VAL A 78 -7.78 -1.25 15.80
C VAL A 78 -6.79 -0.97 16.94
N ALA A 79 -6.82 0.27 17.44
CA ALA A 79 -5.87 0.80 18.44
C ALA A 79 -5.73 -0.06 19.71
N LYS A 80 -6.78 -0.81 20.09
CA LYS A 80 -6.74 -1.72 21.25
C LYS A 80 -5.67 -2.83 21.13
N TYR A 81 -5.28 -3.22 19.92
CA TYR A 81 -4.39 -4.36 19.68
C TYR A 81 -2.96 -3.96 19.31
N VAL A 82 -2.63 -2.68 19.33
CA VAL A 82 -1.32 -2.15 18.93
C VAL A 82 -0.85 -1.05 19.89
N PRO A 83 0.47 -0.79 19.97
CA PRO A 83 1.02 0.25 20.85
C PRO A 83 0.83 1.67 20.27
N ALA A 84 -0.37 2.01 19.81
CA ALA A 84 -0.70 3.31 19.25
C ALA A 84 -2.17 3.66 19.50
N THR A 85 -2.44 4.94 19.79
CA THR A 85 -3.81 5.45 19.90
C THR A 85 -4.41 5.69 18.53
N CYS A 86 -5.75 5.64 18.42
CA CYS A 86 -6.44 6.02 17.18
C CYS A 86 -6.07 7.44 16.74
N LYS A 87 -5.91 8.38 17.68
CA LYS A 87 -5.47 9.76 17.39
C LYS A 87 -4.13 9.76 16.68
N GLN A 88 -3.12 9.07 17.23
CA GLN A 88 -1.79 8.95 16.64
C GLN A 88 -1.85 8.32 15.24
N LEU A 89 -2.64 7.25 15.04
CA LEU A 89 -2.79 6.61 13.74
C LEU A 89 -3.42 7.53 12.69
N THR A 90 -4.37 8.38 13.08
CA THR A 90 -5.00 9.34 12.15
C THR A 90 -4.19 10.62 11.92
N SER A 91 -3.33 11.02 12.87
CA SER A 91 -2.54 12.25 12.75
C SER A 91 -1.12 12.02 12.25
N ASN A 92 -0.62 10.78 12.30
CA ASN A 92 0.69 10.38 11.81
C ASN A 92 0.53 9.21 10.82
N PRO A 93 0.35 9.50 9.52
CA PRO A 93 0.16 8.48 8.48
C PRO A 93 1.35 7.54 8.31
N VAL A 94 2.58 8.03 8.56
CA VAL A 94 3.80 7.19 8.54
C VAL A 94 3.72 6.12 9.63
N LEU A 95 3.38 6.52 10.86
CA LEU A 95 3.16 5.57 11.96
C LEU A 95 2.02 4.58 11.64
N SER A 96 0.95 5.04 10.98
CA SER A 96 -0.14 4.14 10.55
C SER A 96 0.35 3.07 9.56
N ILE A 97 1.22 3.44 8.62
CA ILE A 97 1.84 2.50 7.67
C ILE A 97 2.73 1.50 8.42
N GLU A 98 3.61 1.97 9.29
CA GLU A 98 4.54 1.14 10.07
C GLU A 98 3.81 0.12 10.96
N ILE A 99 2.80 0.57 11.70
CA ILE A 99 2.01 -0.29 12.59
C ILE A 99 1.21 -1.32 11.79
N GLY A 100 0.57 -0.89 10.69
CA GLY A 100 -0.17 -1.82 9.83
C GLY A 100 0.73 -2.83 9.14
N ALA A 101 1.90 -2.42 8.66
CA ALA A 101 2.88 -3.30 8.04
C ALA A 101 3.47 -4.30 9.04
N THR A 102 3.75 -3.86 10.27
CA THR A 102 4.21 -4.74 11.36
C THR A 102 3.16 -5.80 11.68
N LEU A 103 1.89 -5.41 11.79
CA LEU A 103 0.80 -6.35 12.02
C LEU A 103 0.66 -7.37 10.86
N LEU A 104 0.80 -6.93 9.61
CA LEU A 104 0.82 -7.84 8.46
C LEU A 104 2.02 -8.81 8.52
N LYS A 105 3.20 -8.32 8.91
CA LYS A 105 4.41 -9.14 9.06
C LYS A 105 4.23 -10.21 10.13
N ASP A 106 3.58 -9.86 11.25
CA ASP A 106 3.26 -10.82 12.30
C ASP A 106 2.33 -11.94 11.82
N TRP A 107 1.33 -11.61 11.00
CA TRP A 107 0.48 -12.62 10.37
C TRP A 107 1.25 -13.49 9.38
N LEU A 108 2.16 -12.92 8.58
CA LEU A 108 3.01 -13.69 7.67
C LEU A 108 3.89 -14.68 8.42
N ARG A 109 4.49 -14.26 9.53
CA ARG A 109 5.30 -15.14 10.39
C ARG A 109 4.50 -16.31 10.94
N ARG A 110 3.21 -16.12 11.23
CA ARG A 110 2.31 -17.16 11.78
C ARG A 110 1.72 -18.10 10.72
N ASN A 111 1.78 -17.72 9.44
CA ASN A 111 1.10 -18.44 8.35
C ASN A 111 2.10 -18.81 7.22
N ASP A 112 3.32 -19.22 7.57
CA ASP A 112 4.33 -19.70 6.62
C ASP A 112 4.62 -18.73 5.46
N ASN A 113 4.62 -17.43 5.74
CA ASN A 113 4.75 -16.34 4.76
C ASN A 113 3.68 -16.33 3.65
N SER A 114 2.55 -16.99 3.86
CA SER A 114 1.41 -16.97 2.94
C SER A 114 0.65 -15.65 3.05
N TYR A 115 0.79 -14.79 2.04
CA TYR A 115 -0.03 -13.57 1.95
C TYR A 115 -1.53 -13.87 1.90
N ASP A 116 -1.93 -14.95 1.22
CA ASP A 116 -3.35 -15.29 1.12
C ASP A 116 -3.95 -15.51 2.50
N LYS A 117 -3.34 -16.36 3.34
CA LYS A 117 -3.84 -16.62 4.70
C LYS A 117 -3.65 -15.40 5.61
N SER A 118 -2.51 -14.71 5.50
CA SER A 118 -2.17 -13.58 6.37
C SER A 118 -3.12 -12.41 6.19
N LEU A 119 -3.54 -12.11 4.95
CA LEU A 119 -4.52 -11.06 4.68
C LEU A 119 -5.92 -11.42 5.20
N GLN A 120 -6.31 -12.69 5.18
CA GLN A 120 -7.56 -13.13 5.80
C GLN A 120 -7.55 -12.88 7.31
N CYS A 121 -6.42 -13.19 7.96
CA CYS A 121 -6.22 -12.94 9.39
C CYS A 121 -6.10 -11.43 9.69
N TYR A 122 -5.47 -10.65 8.82
CA TYR A 122 -5.40 -9.20 8.97
C TYR A 122 -6.80 -8.58 9.08
N ALA A 123 -7.72 -8.98 8.19
CA ALA A 123 -9.08 -8.45 8.15
C ALA A 123 -9.98 -8.92 9.31
N THR A 124 -9.76 -10.13 9.85
CA THR A 124 -10.72 -10.76 10.79
C THR A 124 -10.11 -11.21 12.11
N GLY A 125 -8.84 -10.89 12.35
CA GLY A 125 -8.05 -11.45 13.44
C GLY A 125 -7.94 -12.98 13.33
N TYR A 126 -7.93 -13.65 14.47
CA TYR A 126 -7.77 -15.11 14.57
C TYR A 126 -8.87 -15.93 13.89
N LYS A 127 -10.01 -15.34 13.51
CA LYS A 127 -11.00 -16.04 12.68
C LYS A 127 -10.41 -16.45 11.33
N CYS A 128 -9.50 -15.64 10.77
CA CYS A 128 -8.73 -15.95 9.57
C CYS A 128 -9.58 -16.56 8.42
N ASN A 129 -10.78 -16.03 8.19
CA ASN A 129 -11.78 -16.61 7.28
C ASN A 129 -12.34 -15.60 6.25
N HIS A 130 -11.48 -14.74 5.70
CA HIS A 130 -11.91 -13.70 4.76
C HIS A 130 -11.29 -13.83 3.36
N PRO A 131 -11.44 -14.97 2.66
CA PRO A 131 -10.72 -15.25 1.40
C PRO A 131 -11.00 -14.21 0.30
N LEU A 132 -12.23 -13.67 0.24
CA LEU A 132 -12.57 -12.62 -0.74
C LEU A 132 -11.81 -11.31 -0.50
N TYR A 133 -11.49 -10.97 0.75
CA TYR A 133 -10.69 -9.80 1.08
C TYR A 133 -9.24 -10.02 0.62
N ALA A 134 -8.65 -11.16 0.98
CA ALA A 134 -7.29 -11.51 0.57
C ALA A 134 -7.14 -11.50 -0.97
N LYS A 135 -8.10 -12.13 -1.66
CA LYS A 135 -8.16 -12.13 -3.14
C LYS A 135 -8.24 -10.71 -3.71
N LYS A 136 -9.05 -9.81 -3.13
CA LYS A 136 -9.15 -8.41 -3.57
C LYS A 136 -7.82 -7.68 -3.41
N VAL A 137 -7.18 -7.75 -2.24
CA VAL A 137 -5.89 -7.11 -1.97
C VAL A 137 -4.81 -7.64 -2.91
N LEU A 138 -4.70 -8.96 -3.08
CA LEU A 138 -3.71 -9.58 -3.97
C LEU A 138 -3.93 -9.23 -5.44
N THR A 139 -5.19 -9.16 -5.89
CA THR A 139 -5.53 -8.76 -7.26
C THR A 139 -5.08 -7.32 -7.54
N ARG A 140 -5.35 -6.41 -6.60
CA ARG A 140 -4.91 -5.01 -6.69
C ARG A 140 -3.40 -4.89 -6.63
N SER A 141 -2.71 -5.65 -5.79
CA SER A 141 -1.25 -5.69 -5.72
C SER A 141 -0.64 -6.10 -7.07
N LYS A 142 -1.13 -7.17 -7.70
CA LYS A 142 -0.67 -7.58 -9.04
C LYS A 142 -0.88 -6.49 -10.08
N LYS A 143 -2.01 -5.79 -10.03
CA LYS A 143 -2.33 -4.67 -10.93
C LYS A 143 -1.38 -3.49 -10.72
N LEU A 144 -1.14 -3.09 -9.46
CA LEU A 144 -0.18 -2.06 -9.09
C LEU A 144 1.22 -2.39 -9.61
N LYS A 145 1.68 -3.63 -9.40
CA LYS A 145 2.98 -4.10 -9.90
C LYS A 145 3.08 -4.01 -11.42
N LYS A 146 2.03 -4.42 -12.15
CA LYS A 146 1.99 -4.31 -13.60
C LYS A 146 2.11 -2.85 -14.07
N ILE A 147 1.33 -1.95 -13.48
CA ILE A 147 1.34 -0.52 -13.85
C ILE A 147 2.71 0.09 -13.50
N TYR A 148 3.27 -0.23 -12.35
CA TYR A 148 4.61 0.19 -11.97
C TYR A 148 5.68 -0.16 -13.00
N LEU A 149 5.69 -1.42 -13.46
CA LEU A 149 6.66 -1.86 -14.47
C LEU A 149 6.48 -1.14 -15.81
N LEU A 150 5.23 -0.88 -16.21
CA LEU A 150 4.92 -0.13 -17.42
C LEU A 150 5.35 1.35 -17.29
N THR A 151 5.04 1.98 -16.16
CA THR A 151 5.44 3.36 -15.85
C THR A 151 6.96 3.50 -15.85
N LYS A 152 7.67 2.58 -15.17
CA LYS A 152 9.13 2.53 -15.17
C LYS A 152 9.70 2.46 -16.58
N ARG A 153 9.19 1.53 -17.41
CA ARG A 153 9.63 1.38 -18.80
C ARG A 153 9.37 2.64 -19.63
N LYS A 154 8.17 3.21 -19.55
CA LYS A 154 7.79 4.42 -20.30
C LYS A 154 8.67 5.62 -19.95
N MET A 155 8.93 5.82 -18.65
CA MET A 155 9.74 6.93 -18.17
C MET A 155 11.21 6.77 -18.57
N ASN A 156 11.77 5.57 -18.50
CA ASN A 156 13.14 5.30 -18.96
C ASN A 156 13.30 5.61 -20.44
N ASN A 157 12.39 5.09 -21.27
CA ASN A 157 12.43 5.35 -22.71
C ASN A 157 12.36 6.85 -23.03
N ALA A 158 11.55 7.62 -22.28
CA ALA A 158 11.44 9.06 -22.47
C ALA A 158 12.72 9.82 -22.05
N LEU A 159 13.42 9.34 -21.01
CA LEU A 159 14.71 9.90 -20.59
C LEU A 159 15.80 9.60 -21.63
N ASP A 160 15.85 8.37 -22.14
CA ASP A 160 16.83 7.97 -23.16
C ASP A 160 16.67 8.78 -24.45
N GLN A 161 15.42 8.98 -24.91
CA GLN A 161 15.12 9.84 -26.07
C GLN A 161 15.55 11.30 -25.85
N ARG A 162 15.32 11.84 -24.65
CA ARG A 162 15.77 13.21 -24.32
C ARG A 162 17.28 13.35 -24.32
N ASN A 163 18.01 12.33 -23.85
CA ASN A 163 19.47 12.35 -23.86
C ASN A 163 20.02 12.28 -25.29
N LEU A 164 19.47 11.42 -26.14
CA LEU A 164 19.83 11.35 -27.56
C LEU A 164 19.63 12.71 -28.27
N ASN A 165 18.51 13.40 -28.00
CA ASN A 165 18.22 14.70 -28.61
C ASN A 165 19.09 15.85 -28.08
N ARG A 166 19.77 15.69 -26.94
CA ARG A 166 20.72 16.69 -26.39
C ARG A 166 22.15 16.49 -26.89
N SER A 167 22.44 15.33 -27.48
CA SER A 167 23.75 14.98 -28.04
C SER A 167 23.84 15.25 -29.55
N GLN A 168 22.76 15.75 -30.16
CA GLN A 168 22.69 16.24 -31.53
C GLN A 168 22.65 17.77 -31.52
#